data_AF-A0A9C9KRT9-F1
#
_entry.id   AF-A0A9C9KRT9-F1
#
_cell.length_a   1.000
_cell.length_b   1.000
_cell.length_c   1.000
_cell.angle_alpha   90.00
_cell.angle_beta   90.00
_cell.angle_gamma   90.00
#
_symmetry.space_group_name_H-M   'P 1'
#
loop_
_entity.id
_entity.type
_entity.pdbx_description
1 polymer ?
#
loop_
_entity_poly.entity_id
_entity_poly.type
_entity_poly.pdbx_seq_one_letter_code
_entity_poly.pdbx_strand_id
1 'polypeptide(L)'
;MDVLLLSLIAWLNLYTEYDTRVELPNIVITDQANMCRQYGIHDKGTCEATNLRGFYNKKLTIYLNADFDRNDAVDQSRLMHELVHFIQWHNGSDKGACWGQLEVEAYTLQDEWGTQHDLSQTTDPFKLIMLDAACDV
;
A
#
# COMPACT_ATOMS: atom_id res chain seq x y z
N MET A 1 -13.33 -10.48 -0.29
CA MET A 1 -12.46 -9.31 -0.37
C MET A 1 -12.99 -8.24 0.57
N ASP A 2 -14.27 -7.92 0.48
CA ASP A 2 -14.92 -6.85 1.26
C ASP A 2 -14.75 -6.97 2.78
N VAL A 3 -14.89 -8.18 3.35
CA VAL A 3 -14.68 -8.40 4.80
C VAL A 3 -13.25 -8.04 5.22
N LEU A 4 -12.25 -8.41 4.42
CA LEU A 4 -10.84 -8.08 4.68
C LEU A 4 -10.62 -6.56 4.57
N LEU A 5 -11.13 -5.93 3.51
CA LEU A 5 -11.04 -4.47 3.37
C LEU A 5 -11.67 -3.74 4.55
N LEU A 6 -12.88 -4.15 4.94
CA LEU A 6 -13.58 -3.56 6.08
C LEU A 6 -12.81 -3.76 7.39
N SER A 7 -12.20 -4.93 7.61
CA SER A 7 -11.38 -5.15 8.80
C SER A 7 -10.11 -4.29 8.81
N LEU A 8 -9.45 -4.12 7.66
CA LEU A 8 -8.26 -3.26 7.55
C LEU A 8 -8.62 -1.77 7.72
N ILE A 9 -9.73 -1.31 7.12
CA ILE A 9 -10.23 0.06 7.31
C ILE A 9 -10.64 0.29 8.77
N ALA A 10 -11.32 -0.67 9.39
CA ALA A 10 -11.67 -0.58 10.81
C ALA A 10 -10.42 -0.49 11.69
N TRP A 11 -9.35 -1.20 11.34
CA TRP A 11 -8.07 -1.08 12.01
C TRP A 11 -7.48 0.33 11.80
N LEU A 12 -7.42 0.85 10.58
CA LEU A 12 -6.94 2.21 10.32
C LEU A 12 -7.73 3.27 11.11
N ASN A 13 -9.05 3.09 11.24
CA ASN A 13 -9.91 3.96 12.05
C ASN A 13 -9.55 3.95 13.55
N LEU A 14 -9.00 2.86 14.06
CA LEU A 14 -8.64 2.72 15.48
C LEU A 14 -7.22 3.23 15.78
N TYR A 15 -6.32 3.17 14.80
CA TYR A 15 -4.89 3.43 14.99
C TYR A 15 -4.39 4.72 14.30
N THR A 16 -5.26 5.43 13.58
CA THR A 16 -4.92 6.69 12.90
C THR A 16 -6.01 7.75 13.14
N GLU A 17 -5.70 9.00 12.82
CA GLU A 17 -6.68 10.10 12.84
C GLU A 17 -7.39 10.30 11.49
N TYR A 18 -7.17 9.41 10.52
CA TYR A 18 -7.78 9.53 9.20
C TYR A 18 -9.31 9.40 9.24
N ASP A 19 -10.01 10.19 8.43
CA ASP A 19 -11.42 9.93 8.13
C ASP A 19 -11.49 8.70 7.23
N THR A 20 -11.99 7.60 7.79
CA THR A 20 -12.14 6.31 7.12
C THR A 20 -13.54 6.08 6.58
N ARG A 21 -14.44 7.07 6.65
CA ARG A 21 -15.80 7.01 6.08
C ARG A 21 -15.75 7.27 4.58
N VAL A 22 -15.22 6.29 3.87
CA VAL A 22 -14.91 6.35 2.44
C VAL A 22 -15.67 5.27 1.68
N GLU A 23 -15.89 5.49 0.39
CA GLU A 23 -16.30 4.41 -0.50
C GLU A 23 -15.15 3.39 -0.61
N LEU A 24 -15.45 2.09 -0.62
CA LEU A 24 -14.40 1.07 -0.70
C LEU A 24 -13.65 1.17 -2.03
N PRO A 25 -12.32 0.99 -2.05
CA PRO A 25 -11.57 0.96 -3.30
C PRO A 25 -11.95 -0.27 -4.12
N ASN A 26 -11.89 -0.13 -5.45
CA ASN A 26 -11.95 -1.26 -6.36
C ASN A 26 -10.65 -2.07 -6.24
N ILE A 27 -10.78 -3.40 -6.17
CA ILE A 27 -9.62 -4.31 -6.16
C ILE A 27 -9.53 -5.03 -7.49
N VAL A 28 -8.39 -4.91 -8.16
CA VAL A 28 -8.09 -5.62 -9.41
C VAL A 28 -6.90 -6.55 -9.21
N ILE A 29 -7.17 -7.85 -9.17
CA ILE A 29 -6.16 -8.90 -9.17
C ILE A 29 -5.80 -9.23 -10.62
N THR A 30 -4.54 -9.07 -11.01
CA THR A 30 -4.11 -9.22 -12.41
C THR A 30 -2.68 -9.74 -12.53
N ASP A 31 -2.33 -10.27 -13.71
CA ASP A 31 -0.95 -10.71 -13.99
C ASP A 31 0.09 -9.58 -13.91
N GLN A 32 1.35 -9.97 -13.68
CA GLN A 32 2.50 -9.06 -13.54
C GLN A 32 2.64 -8.10 -14.74
N ALA A 33 2.44 -8.60 -15.95
CA ALA A 33 2.64 -7.79 -17.16
C ALA A 33 1.59 -6.67 -17.25
N ASN A 34 0.33 -6.96 -16.90
CA ASN A 34 -0.71 -5.96 -16.84
C ASN A 34 -0.49 -4.99 -15.69
N MET A 35 -0.08 -5.47 -14.52
CA MET A 35 0.21 -4.62 -13.37
C MET A 35 1.32 -3.60 -13.68
N CYS A 36 2.43 -4.04 -14.28
CA CYS A 36 3.49 -3.16 -14.76
C CYS A 36 2.99 -2.13 -15.78
N ARG A 37 2.17 -2.54 -16.75
CA ARG A 37 1.58 -1.60 -17.73
C ARG A 37 0.72 -0.53 -17.05
N GLN A 38 -0.11 -0.91 -16.08
CA GLN A 38 -0.95 0.04 -15.33
C GLN A 38 -0.12 0.97 -14.45
N TYR A 39 1.02 0.50 -13.95
CA TYR A 39 1.99 1.29 -13.19
C TYR A 39 2.84 2.23 -14.09
N GLY A 40 2.84 2.04 -15.41
CA GLY A 40 3.62 2.82 -16.38
C GLY A 40 4.98 2.20 -16.75
N ILE A 41 5.24 0.95 -16.37
CA ILE A 41 6.42 0.18 -16.78
C ILE A 41 6.09 -0.62 -18.04
N HIS A 42 6.72 -0.25 -19.16
CA HIS A 42 6.53 -0.91 -20.45
C HIS A 42 7.66 -1.87 -20.83
N ASP A 43 8.84 -1.70 -20.24
CA ASP A 43 9.99 -2.58 -20.46
C ASP A 43 9.87 -3.85 -19.61
N LYS A 44 10.09 -5.01 -20.25
CA LYS A 44 9.94 -6.32 -19.60
C LYS A 44 11.02 -6.56 -18.54
N GLY A 45 12.27 -6.21 -18.83
CA GLY A 45 13.38 -6.40 -17.87
C GLY A 45 13.20 -5.56 -16.62
N THR A 46 12.75 -4.33 -16.78
CA THR A 46 12.40 -3.42 -15.68
C THR A 46 11.22 -3.97 -14.87
N CYS A 47 10.17 -4.46 -15.53
CA CYS A 47 9.01 -5.05 -14.86
C CYS A 47 9.37 -6.27 -13.99
N GLU A 48 10.26 -7.13 -14.48
CA GLU A 48 10.78 -8.28 -13.73
C GLU A 48 11.65 -7.84 -12.56
N ALA A 49 12.54 -6.86 -12.76
CA ALA A 49 13.43 -6.34 -11.73
C ALA A 49 12.70 -5.59 -10.60
N THR A 50 11.64 -4.84 -10.92
CA THR A 50 10.84 -4.12 -9.92
C THR A 50 10.09 -5.08 -9.00
N ASN A 51 9.70 -6.27 -9.50
CA ASN A 51 8.92 -7.26 -8.75
C ASN A 51 7.71 -6.62 -8.03
N LEU A 52 6.99 -5.75 -8.75
CA LEU A 52 5.80 -5.06 -8.25
C LEU A 52 4.80 -6.12 -7.74
N ARG A 53 4.20 -5.92 -6.55
CA ARG A 53 3.24 -6.87 -5.93
C ARG A 53 1.86 -6.28 -5.70
N GLY A 54 1.80 -4.97 -5.51
CA GLY A 54 0.58 -4.18 -5.48
C GLY A 54 0.90 -2.71 -5.70
N PHE A 55 -0.13 -1.92 -6.02
CA PHE A 55 -0.07 -0.46 -5.96
C PHE A 55 -1.48 0.15 -5.98
N TYR A 56 -1.64 1.30 -5.33
CA TYR A 56 -2.80 2.17 -5.50
C TYR A 56 -2.63 3.17 -6.66
N ASN A 57 -3.60 3.21 -7.59
CA ASN A 57 -3.48 4.00 -8.83
C ASN A 57 -3.95 5.46 -8.74
N LYS A 58 -4.30 5.96 -7.55
CA LYS A 58 -4.84 7.33 -7.33
C LYS A 58 -6.20 7.59 -8.02
N LYS A 59 -6.87 6.53 -8.47
CA LYS A 59 -8.20 6.54 -9.11
C LYS A 59 -9.10 5.46 -8.50
N LEU A 60 -9.10 5.38 -7.17
CA LEU A 60 -9.95 4.44 -6.40
C LEU A 60 -9.71 2.96 -6.73
N THR A 61 -8.58 2.59 -7.33
CA THR A 61 -8.28 1.18 -7.66
C THR A 61 -6.95 0.77 -7.08
N ILE A 62 -6.96 -0.32 -6.32
CA ILE A 62 -5.76 -1.03 -5.87
C ILE A 62 -5.56 -2.23 -6.80
N TYR A 63 -4.39 -2.29 -7.41
CA TYR A 63 -3.96 -3.44 -8.20
C TYR A 63 -3.14 -4.37 -7.32
N LEU A 64 -3.38 -5.67 -7.45
CA LEU A 64 -2.64 -6.72 -6.76
C LEU A 64 -2.20 -7.77 -7.80
N ASN A 65 -1.07 -8.41 -7.54
CA ASN A 65 -0.60 -9.51 -8.37
C ASN A 65 -1.58 -10.71 -8.31
N ALA A 66 -1.64 -11.48 -9.40
CA ALA A 66 -2.44 -12.69 -9.54
C ALA A 66 -2.16 -13.76 -8.48
N ASP A 67 -1.00 -13.74 -7.83
CA ASP A 67 -0.65 -14.66 -6.75
C ASP A 67 -1.06 -14.20 -5.35
N PHE A 68 -1.79 -13.08 -5.23
CA PHE A 68 -2.32 -12.59 -3.96
C PHE A 68 -3.26 -13.60 -3.26
N ASP A 69 -2.90 -14.02 -2.06
CA ASP A 69 -3.73 -14.82 -1.16
C ASP A 69 -4.31 -13.96 -0.03
N ARG A 70 -5.63 -13.77 -0.06
CA ARG A 70 -6.36 -13.03 0.97
C ARG A 70 -6.26 -13.63 2.37
N ASN A 71 -5.81 -14.87 2.52
CA ASN A 71 -5.67 -15.54 3.82
C ASN A 71 -4.21 -15.53 4.33
N ASP A 72 -3.26 -15.13 3.48
CA ASP A 72 -1.87 -14.97 3.86
C ASP A 72 -1.64 -13.61 4.51
N ALA A 73 -1.05 -13.58 5.70
CA ALA A 73 -0.88 -12.35 6.45
C ALA A 73 0.11 -11.38 5.77
N VAL A 74 1.10 -11.88 5.02
CA VAL A 74 2.05 -11.03 4.28
C VAL A 74 1.35 -10.36 3.10
N ASP A 75 0.46 -11.05 2.41
CA ASP A 75 -0.37 -10.44 1.37
C ASP A 75 -1.39 -9.46 1.96
N GLN A 76 -2.00 -9.77 3.09
CA GLN A 76 -2.87 -8.81 3.80
C GLN A 76 -2.11 -7.55 4.23
N SER A 77 -0.86 -7.65 4.68
CA SER A 77 -0.05 -6.47 5.03
C SER A 77 0.28 -5.62 3.79
N ARG A 78 0.55 -6.24 2.64
CA ARG A 78 0.69 -5.50 1.37
C ARG A 78 -0.60 -4.75 1.01
N LEU A 79 -1.76 -5.39 1.17
CA LEU A 79 -3.04 -4.71 0.97
C LEU A 79 -3.23 -3.56 1.98
N MET A 80 -2.83 -3.73 3.24
CA MET A 80 -2.84 -2.67 4.24
C MET A 80 -2.05 -1.45 3.77
N HIS A 81 -0.83 -1.65 3.24
CA HIS A 81 0.00 -0.58 2.70
C HIS A 81 -0.70 0.21 1.59
N GLU A 82 -1.26 -0.49 0.60
CA GLU A 82 -1.98 0.19 -0.48
C GLU A 82 -3.26 0.89 -0.01
N LEU A 83 -3.90 0.35 1.03
CA LEU A 83 -5.09 0.93 1.63
C LEU A 83 -4.76 2.21 2.41
N VAL A 84 -3.58 2.28 3.04
CA VAL A 84 -3.08 3.52 3.65
C VAL A 84 -2.95 4.60 2.58
N HIS A 85 -2.34 4.30 1.43
CA HIS A 85 -2.25 5.26 0.32
C HIS A 85 -3.61 5.71 -0.21
N PHE A 86 -4.57 4.80 -0.27
CA PHE A 86 -5.94 5.13 -0.63
C PHE A 86 -6.58 6.11 0.37
N ILE A 87 -6.43 5.86 1.68
CA ILE A 87 -6.97 6.72 2.74
C ILE A 87 -6.27 8.07 2.81
N GLN A 88 -4.94 8.10 2.69
CA GLN A 88 -4.13 9.32 2.59
C GLN A 88 -4.64 10.22 1.46
N TRP A 89 -4.89 9.64 0.28
CA TRP A 89 -5.42 10.37 -0.87
C TRP A 89 -6.83 10.92 -0.61
N HIS A 90 -7.69 10.12 0.04
CA HIS A 90 -9.05 10.57 0.38
C HIS A 90 -9.05 11.73 1.39
N ASN A 91 -8.12 11.70 2.33
CA ASN A 91 -7.96 12.74 3.35
C ASN A 91 -7.17 13.96 2.83
N GLY A 92 -6.71 13.93 1.58
CA GLY A 92 -5.97 15.04 0.97
C GLY A 92 -4.54 15.18 1.47
N SER A 93 -3.97 14.15 2.11
CA SER A 93 -2.58 14.14 2.57
C SER A 93 -1.59 14.28 1.39
N ASP A 94 -2.00 13.91 0.18
CA ASP A 94 -1.22 14.12 -1.05
C ASP A 94 -1.04 15.60 -1.41
N LYS A 95 -1.85 16.50 -0.84
CA LYS A 95 -1.84 17.94 -1.14
C LYS A 95 -0.86 18.67 -0.24
N GLY A 96 0.43 18.56 -0.58
CA GLY A 96 1.50 19.32 0.06
C GLY A 96 2.41 18.52 0.97
N ALA A 97 2.09 17.24 1.24
CA ALA A 97 3.07 16.33 1.78
C ALA A 97 4.01 15.83 0.68
N CYS A 98 5.24 15.56 1.06
CA CYS A 98 6.15 14.82 0.19
C CYS A 98 5.73 13.35 0.11
N TRP A 99 5.88 12.74 -1.07
CA TRP A 99 5.57 11.32 -1.27
C TRP A 99 6.35 10.40 -0.33
N GLY A 100 7.62 10.71 -0.06
CA GLY A 100 8.46 9.92 0.85
C GLY A 100 7.90 9.82 2.27
N GLN A 101 7.33 10.90 2.80
CA GLN A 101 6.68 10.89 4.13
C GLN A 101 5.43 10.02 4.14
N LEU A 102 4.63 10.06 3.07
CA LEU A 102 3.44 9.22 2.93
C LEU A 102 3.81 7.73 2.85
N GLU A 103 4.89 7.40 2.14
CA GLU A 103 5.44 6.03 2.08
C GLU A 103 5.97 5.56 3.43
N VAL A 104 6.70 6.42 4.15
CA VAL A 104 7.19 6.11 5.51
C VAL A 104 6.02 5.74 6.42
N GLU A 105 4.97 6.56 6.45
CA GLU A 105 3.77 6.26 7.23
C GLU A 105 3.12 4.94 6.79
N ALA A 106 2.99 4.70 5.48
CA ALA A 106 2.38 3.47 4.96
C ALA A 106 3.18 2.22 5.33
N TYR A 107 4.52 2.26 5.32
CA TYR A 107 5.35 1.15 5.80
C TYR A 107 5.28 0.98 7.31
N THR A 108 5.26 2.08 8.08
CA THR A 108 5.12 2.03 9.53
C THR A 108 3.79 1.37 9.92
N LEU A 109 2.67 1.80 9.35
CA LEU A 109 1.36 1.21 9.61
C LEU A 109 1.26 -0.26 9.13
N GLN A 110 1.91 -0.59 8.00
CA GLN A 110 2.02 -1.98 7.54
C GLN A 110 2.70 -2.87 8.59
N ASP A 111 3.87 -2.45 9.10
CA ASP A 111 4.63 -3.24 10.07
C ASP A 111 3.96 -3.26 11.45
N GLU A 112 3.27 -2.19 11.88
CA GLU A 112 2.47 -2.16 13.10
C GLU A 112 1.31 -3.14 13.05
N TRP A 113 0.53 -3.12 11.95
CA TRP A 113 -0.53 -4.10 11.73
C TRP A 113 0.04 -5.53 11.67
N GLY A 114 1.15 -5.71 10.94
CA GLY A 114 1.80 -7.01 10.78
C GLY A 114 2.28 -7.60 12.11
N THR A 115 2.86 -6.78 12.99
CA THR A 115 3.33 -7.21 14.32
C THR A 115 2.19 -7.76 15.18
N GLN A 116 0.98 -7.19 15.05
CA GLN A 116 -0.23 -7.68 15.75
C GLN A 116 -0.75 -9.02 15.19
N HIS A 117 -0.28 -9.42 14.02
CA HIS A 117 -0.65 -10.65 13.31
C HIS A 117 0.56 -11.60 13.17
N ASP A 118 1.50 -11.54 14.13
CA ASP A 118 2.68 -12.41 14.23
C ASP A 118 3.65 -12.35 13.03
N LEU A 119 3.60 -11.26 12.25
CA LEU A 119 4.62 -10.98 11.23
C LEU A 119 5.84 -10.31 11.86
N SER A 120 7.02 -10.73 11.43
CA SER A 120 8.24 -9.96 11.72
C SER A 120 8.22 -8.67 10.92
N GLN A 121 8.77 -7.59 11.48
CA GLN A 121 8.96 -6.34 10.75
C GLN A 121 9.69 -6.61 9.44
N THR A 122 9.09 -6.16 8.33
CA THR A 122 9.61 -6.43 6.99
C THR A 122 10.30 -5.23 6.38
N THR A 123 10.01 -4.02 6.89
CA THR A 123 10.62 -2.81 6.34
C THR A 123 12.02 -2.62 6.87
N ASP A 124 12.97 -2.47 5.96
CA ASP A 124 14.34 -2.07 6.29
C ASP A 124 14.35 -0.64 6.87
N PRO A 125 14.86 -0.40 8.09
CA PRO A 125 14.98 0.94 8.65
C PRO A 125 15.74 1.91 7.74
N PHE A 126 16.74 1.43 6.98
CA PHE A 126 17.47 2.27 6.04
C PHE A 126 16.56 2.76 4.90
N LYS A 127 15.61 1.94 4.45
CA LYS A 127 14.61 2.33 3.44
C LYS A 127 13.75 3.49 3.94
N LEU A 128 13.29 3.43 5.19
CA LEU A 128 12.48 4.50 5.79
C LEU A 128 13.27 5.83 5.81
N ILE A 129 14.53 5.79 6.23
CA ILE A 129 15.41 6.96 6.25
C ILE A 129 15.60 7.55 4.83
N MET A 130 15.81 6.70 3.82
CA MET A 130 15.98 7.15 2.44
C MET A 130 14.70 7.77 1.85
N LEU A 131 13.54 7.22 2.19
CA LEU A 131 12.25 7.77 1.76
C LEU A 131 12.00 9.14 2.38
N ASP A 132 12.23 9.29 3.68
CA ASP A 132 12.06 10.57 4.38
C ASP A 132 13.05 11.62 3.85
N ALA A 133 14.33 11.25 3.69
CA ALA A 133 15.36 12.15 3.18
C ALA A 133 15.10 12.65 1.75
N ALA A 134 14.34 11.91 0.94
CA ALA A 134 13.94 12.33 -0.41
C ALA A 134 12.97 13.52 -0.41
N CYS A 135 12.50 13.94 0.76
CA CYS A 135 11.58 15.05 0.94
C CYS A 135 12.23 16.39 1.28
N ASP A 136 13.50 16.39 1.67
CA ASP A 136 14.27 17.58 2.06
C ASP A 136 15.04 18.22 0.88
N VAL A 137 14.57 18.02 -0.36
CA VAL A 137 15.27 18.41 -1.60
C VAL A 137 14.54 19.50 -2.38
#